data_AF-A0A2P6FV00-F1
#
_entry.id   AF-A0A2P6FV00-F1
#
_cell.length_a   1.000
_cell.length_b   1.000
_cell.length_c   1.000
_cell.angle_alpha   90.00
_cell.angle_beta   90.00
_cell.angle_gamma   90.00
#
_symmetry.space_group_name_H-M   'P 1'
#
loop_
_entity.id
_entity.type
_entity.pdbx_description
1 polymer ?
#
loop_
_entity_poly.entity_id
_entity_poly.type
_entity_poly.pdbx_seq_one_letter_code
_entity_poly.pdbx_strand_id
1 'polypeptide(L)' 'SGLGTGMLFERDLVEPPLVPTAGGIGVGRVAPDVDLLMRANQEVSDSRRQWWQHRLADAYRFLRDQAPGDAPPHEQMEG' A
#
# COMPACT_ATOMS: atom_id res chain seq x y z
N SER A 1 10.31 -12.66 -7.09
CA SER A 1 9.65 -11.45 -6.56
C SER A 1 9.16 -11.74 -5.14
N GLY A 2 9.14 -10.75 -4.24
CA GLY A 2 8.76 -10.93 -2.83
C GLY A 2 7.26 -10.83 -2.54
N LEU A 3 6.39 -11.28 -3.45
CA LEU A 3 4.94 -11.02 -3.39
C LEU A 3 4.14 -12.06 -2.57
N GLY A 4 4.79 -13.12 -2.09
CA GLY A 4 4.16 -14.13 -1.23
C GLY A 4 4.08 -13.75 0.25
N THR A 5 4.46 -12.52 0.60
CA THR A 5 4.51 -12.05 2.00
C THR A 5 3.15 -11.94 2.65
N GLY A 6 2.05 -11.93 1.88
CA GLY A 6 0.68 -12.04 2.41
C GLY A 6 0.49 -13.24 3.33
N MET A 7 1.18 -14.36 3.06
CA MET A 7 1.13 -15.58 3.87
C MET A 7 1.78 -15.44 5.26
N LEU A 8 2.49 -14.34 5.53
CA LEU A 8 3.11 -14.10 6.85
C LEU A 8 2.15 -13.44 7.85
N PHE A 9 1.04 -12.87 7.37
CA PHE A 9 0.05 -12.25 8.24
C PHE A 9 -0.91 -13.30 8.78
N GLU A 10 -1.34 -13.14 10.04
CA GLU A 10 -2.33 -14.02 10.68
C GLU A 10 -3.67 -14.00 9.93
N ARG A 11 -4.02 -12.86 9.34
CA ARG A 11 -5.32 -12.60 8.71
C ARG A 11 -5.15 -11.69 7.49
N ASP A 12 -5.99 -11.91 6.48
CA ASP A 12 -6.15 -11.02 5.32
C ASP A 12 -7.49 -10.26 5.42
N LEU A 13 -7.60 -9.13 4.74
CA LEU A 13 -8.84 -8.34 4.63
C LEU A 13 -9.63 -8.69 3.37
N VAL A 14 -9.20 -9.71 2.64
CA VAL A 14 -9.71 -10.11 1.33
C VAL A 14 -10.10 -11.58 1.40
N GLU A 15 -11.26 -11.91 0.84
CA GLU A 15 -11.73 -13.28 0.71
C GLU A 15 -12.07 -13.58 -0.77
N PRO A 16 -11.42 -14.57 -1.41
CA PRO A 16 -10.33 -15.39 -0.89
C PRO A 16 -8.99 -14.62 -0.74
N PRO A 17 -8.12 -14.99 0.21
CA PRO A 17 -6.83 -14.33 0.43
C PRO A 17 -5.93 -14.35 -0.80
N LEU A 18 -5.11 -13.31 -0.96
CA LEU A 18 -4.19 -13.23 -2.10
C LEU A 18 -2.90 -14.04 -1.83
N VAL A 19 -2.94 -15.33 -2.14
CA VAL A 19 -1.82 -16.26 -1.93
C VAL A 19 -1.22 -16.76 -3.24
N PRO A 20 0.12 -16.90 -3.33
CA PRO A 20 0.73 -17.54 -4.47
C PRO A 20 0.31 -19.00 -4.59
N THR A 21 0.03 -19.46 -5.80
CA THR A 21 -0.24 -20.86 -6.13
C THR A 21 0.68 -21.30 -7.26
N ALA A 22 1.33 -22.46 -7.10
CA ALA A 22 2.27 -23.02 -8.08
C ALA A 22 3.38 -22.03 -8.55
N GLY A 23 3.86 -21.18 -7.65
CA GLY A 23 4.91 -20.19 -7.95
C GLY A 23 4.42 -18.91 -8.67
N GLY A 24 3.12 -18.80 -8.96
CA GLY A 24 2.49 -17.60 -9.51
C GLY A 24 1.55 -16.92 -8.51
N ILE A 25 1.25 -15.64 -8.74
CA ILE A 25 0.21 -14.89 -8.02
C ILE A 25 -0.77 -14.33 -9.06
N GLY A 26 -2.06 -14.42 -8.76
CA GLY A 26 -3.10 -13.94 -9.68
C GLY A 26 -3.02 -12.43 -9.88
N VAL A 27 -3.15 -11.97 -11.12
CA VAL A 27 -3.25 -10.54 -11.44
C VAL A 27 -4.72 -10.15 -11.47
N GLY A 28 -5.09 -9.20 -10.62
CA GLY A 28 -6.46 -8.71 -10.54
C GLY A 28 -6.56 -7.50 -9.63
N ARG A 29 -7.67 -6.77 -9.75
CA ARG A 29 -8.04 -5.78 -8.75
C ARG A 29 -8.60 -6.52 -7.54
N VAL A 30 -8.23 -6.04 -6.36
CA VAL A 30 -8.67 -6.59 -5.09
C VAL A 30 -9.40 -5.50 -4.34
N ALA A 31 -10.55 -5.85 -3.76
CA ALA A 31 -11.30 -5.02 -2.83
C ALA A 31 -11.36 -5.73 -1.48
N PRO A 32 -11.24 -5.02 -0.35
CA PRO A 32 -11.45 -5.62 0.96
C PRO A 32 -12.87 -6.15 1.10
N ASP A 33 -13.01 -7.25 1.83
CA ASP A 33 -14.27 -7.64 2.41
C ASP A 33 -14.64 -6.64 3.52
N VAL A 34 -15.86 -6.11 3.47
CA VAL A 34 -16.30 -5.03 4.36
C VAL A 34 -16.39 -5.52 5.81
N ASP A 35 -16.84 -6.75 6.05
CA ASP A 35 -16.99 -7.28 7.40
C ASP A 35 -15.63 -7.56 8.03
N LEU A 36 -14.69 -8.13 7.28
CA LEU A 36 -13.30 -8.32 7.73
C LEU A 36 -12.63 -6.98 8.04
N LEU A 37 -12.83 -5.98 7.17
CA LEU A 37 -12.30 -4.63 7.37
C LEU A 37 -12.88 -3.97 8.62
N MET A 38 -14.20 -4.07 8.85
CA MET A 38 -14.82 -3.48 10.03
C MET A 38 -14.34 -4.13 11.33
N ARG A 39 -14.16 -5.45 11.35
CA ARG A 39 -13.60 -6.17 12.50
C ARG A 39 -12.17 -5.73 12.79
N ALA A 40 -11.29 -5.72 11.78
CA ALA A 40 -9.92 -5.25 11.95
C ALA A 40 -9.87 -3.78 12.41
N ASN A 41 -10.80 -2.95 11.92
CA ASN A 41 -10.88 -1.55 12.29
C ASN A 41 -11.26 -1.33 13.78
N GLN A 42 -12.01 -2.24 14.38
CA GLN A 42 -12.37 -2.20 15.81
C GLN A 42 -11.16 -2.51 16.72
N GLU A 43 -10.16 -3.22 16.21
CA GLU A 43 -8.93 -3.54 16.96
C GLU A 43 -7.94 -2.35 16.99
N VAL A 44 -8.20 -1.29 16.20
CA VAL A 44 -7.34 -0.10 16.12
C VAL A 44 -7.84 0.99 17.07
N SER A 45 -7.03 1.35 18.07
CA SER A 45 -7.34 2.45 18.99
C SER A 45 -7.42 3.80 18.27
N ASP A 46 -8.19 4.73 18.82
CA ASP A 46 -8.37 6.06 18.24
C ASP A 46 -7.06 6.85 18.14
N SER A 47 -6.16 6.71 19.12
CA SER A 47 -4.84 7.33 19.08
C SER A 47 -4.00 6.77 17.93
N ARG A 48 -4.07 5.46 17.67
CA ARG A 48 -3.36 4.81 16.56
C ARG A 48 -3.96 5.20 15.21
N ARG A 49 -5.28 5.32 15.12
CA ARG A 49 -6.00 5.82 13.94
C ARG A 49 -5.56 7.25 13.60
N GLN A 50 -5.57 8.15 14.57
CA GLN A 50 -5.12 9.54 14.39
C GLN A 50 -3.65 9.61 13.96
N TRP A 51 -2.78 8.80 14.57
CA TRP A 51 -1.37 8.72 14.18
C TRP A 51 -1.19 8.32 12.71
N TRP A 52 -1.90 7.30 12.24
CA TRP A 52 -1.85 6.87 10.84
C TRP A 52 -2.37 7.94 9.88
N GLN A 53 -3.45 8.63 10.24
CA GLN A 53 -4.01 9.71 9.42
C GLN A 53 -3.05 10.89 9.29
N HIS A 54 -2.43 11.33 10.39
CA HIS A 54 -1.40 12.39 10.33
C HIS A 54 -0.21 11.96 9.49
N ARG A 55 0.30 10.74 9.70
CA ARG A 55 1.42 10.21 8.91
C ARG A 55 1.11 10.16 7.42
N LEU A 56 -0.11 9.76 7.04
CA LEU A 56 -0.54 9.72 5.64
C LEU A 56 -0.56 11.13 5.03
N ALA A 57 -1.10 12.11 5.76
CA ALA A 57 -1.12 13.51 5.32
C ALA A 57 0.31 14.07 5.15
N ASP A 58 1.22 13.75 6.08
CA ASP A 58 2.62 14.17 6.02
C ASP A 58 3.35 13.57 4.81
N ALA A 59 3.19 12.26 4.60
CA ALA A 59 3.77 11.58 3.45
C ALA A 59 3.23 12.14 2.12
N TYR A 60 1.93 12.40 2.06
CA TYR A 60 1.32 13.01 0.87
C TYR A 60 1.87 14.41 0.59
N ARG A 61 1.98 15.26 1.62
CA ARG A 61 2.61 16.59 1.47
C ARG A 61 4.03 16.47 0.98
N PHE A 62 4.84 15.59 1.58
CA PHE A 62 6.22 15.36 1.17
C PHE A 62 6.34 14.92 -0.29
N LEU A 63 5.47 14.02 -0.77
CA LEU A 63 5.48 13.57 -2.17
C LEU A 63 5.00 14.65 -3.14
N ARG A 64 3.93 15.37 -2.78
CA ARG A 64 3.39 16.46 -3.58
C ARG A 64 4.40 17.61 -3.69
N ASP A 65 5.06 17.95 -2.60
CA ASP A 65 6.02 19.06 -2.54
C ASP A 65 7.39 18.67 -3.17
N GLN A 66 7.63 17.36 -3.38
CA GLN A 66 8.70 16.82 -4.22
C GLN A 66 8.28 16.53 -5.67
N ALA A 67 7.03 16.79 -6.04
CA ALA A 67 6.60 16.60 -7.43
C ALA A 67 7.54 17.42 -8.33
N PRO A 68 8.22 16.80 -9.31
CA PRO A 68 9.28 17.49 -10.04
C PRO A 68 8.76 18.71 -10.80
N GLY A 69 9.50 19.81 -10.69
CA GLY A 69 9.72 20.72 -11.81
C GLY A 69 10.88 20.29 -12.72
N ASP A 70 11.78 19.40 -12.28
CA ASP A 70 13.04 19.15 -13.00
C ASP A 70 13.43 17.66 -12.95
N ALA A 71 13.34 16.97 -14.09
CA ALA A 71 14.24 15.85 -14.36
C ALA A 71 15.61 16.44 -14.71
N PRO A 72 16.74 15.87 -14.23
CA PRO A 72 18.07 16.33 -14.61
C PRO A 72 18.32 16.06 -16.11
N PRO A 73 19.10 16.95 -16.77
CA PRO A 73 19.29 16.95 -18.21
C PRO A 73 20.17 15.76 -18.63
N HIS A 74 19.55 14.62 -18.89
CA HIS A 74 20.15 13.64 -19.79
C HIS A 74 20.02 14.08 -21.27
N GLU A 75 19.50 15.30 -21.51
CA GLU A 75 19.37 15.97 -22.82
C GLU A 75 20.38 17.12 -23.05
N GLN A 76 21.36 17.35 -22.17
CA GLN A 76 22.46 18.31 -22.41
C GLN A 76 23.77 17.61 -22.80
N MET A 77 23.71 16.63 -23.70
CA MET A 77 24.90 15.99 -24.28
C MET A 77 24.72 15.71 -25.79
N GLU A 78 24.09 16.61 -26.54
CA GLU A 78 24.29 16.73 -27.99
C GLU A 78 24.24 18.21 -28.39
N GLY A 79 25.39 18.78 -28.75
CA GLY A 79 25.52 20.16 -29.24
C GLY A 79 26.79 20.86 -28.77
#